data_AF-A0A4Q2ZG33-F1
#
_entry.id   AF-A0A4Q2ZG33-F1
#
_cell.length_a   1.000
_cell.length_b   1.000
_cell.length_c   1.000
_cell.angle_alpha   90.00
_cell.angle_beta   90.00
_cell.angle_gamma   90.00
#
_symmetry.space_group_name_H-M   'P 1'
#
loop_
_entity.id
_entity.type
_entity.pdbx_description
1 polymer ?
#
loop_
_entity_poly.entity_id
_entity_poly.type
_entity_poly.pdbx_seq_one_letter_code
_entity_poly.pdbx_strand_id
1 'polypeptide(L)'
;MDRRSSFAALAAAGALFPSGAKGQATPKGESVNIADWGAHADGKADATEAIRAAVAHWCRQPMAELVIPAGEFLIKDTVRFDHPWGGTLRCIGRLATDISGRPAVQIGPDDSPAVGITVIGLKLRRRVMDMDPRHRSSGSTGIELRNLVCSSVEIVECTNFATNIRCIGTQANGGFSYNRVDLGYIRDCVRSLVLDAAGSGYCNENNFYGGSFSRSSNYPLPPDAVHIEIAHRQVDALNNNRFWGPSFEDLYPGARAAVINGANNAIIRPRMENPGDQAGYLIHFTRNSLRCELEPGFMIHHSNIRDEGLANSWRTVQGAVERADTPAAPGHAVRTFQSRATSFARLIRGLDSGGVERWSIDGQGIAHFARHAYVGDGLRYASSDGSNTDRGIFTGAGDPEGKVAASPGSLYVNSNGGAGATLWVKESGDGENGWVAK
;
A
#
# COMPACT_ATOMS: atom_id res chain seq x y z
N MET A 1 -6.73 -35.14 23.58
CA MET A 1 -6.00 -34.11 24.35
C MET A 1 -6.62 -32.78 24.00
N ASP A 2 -7.35 -32.24 24.97
CA ASP A 2 -8.49 -31.36 24.76
C ASP A 2 -8.10 -29.88 24.77
N ARG A 3 -8.68 -29.11 23.84
CA ARG A 3 -8.43 -27.68 23.62
C ARG A 3 -9.46 -26.86 24.38
N ARG A 4 -9.24 -26.59 25.67
CA ARG A 4 -10.00 -25.58 26.44
C ARG A 4 -9.16 -24.99 27.58
N SER A 5 -8.29 -24.02 27.29
CA SER A 5 -7.72 -23.14 28.34
C SER A 5 -6.97 -21.94 27.75
N SER A 6 -7.68 -20.87 27.36
CA SER A 6 -7.10 -19.52 27.22
C SER A 6 -8.15 -18.43 26.95
N PHE A 7 -9.23 -18.37 27.74
CA PHE A 7 -10.21 -17.27 27.68
C PHE A 7 -10.60 -16.71 29.06
N ALA A 8 -9.73 -16.85 30.08
CA ALA A 8 -10.04 -16.51 31.47
C ALA A 8 -9.15 -15.42 32.09
N ALA A 9 -8.63 -14.47 31.30
CA ALA A 9 -7.77 -13.39 31.83
C ALA A 9 -8.18 -11.97 31.41
N LEU A 10 -9.47 -11.72 31.14
CA LEU A 10 -9.98 -10.36 30.85
C LEU A 10 -11.22 -10.00 31.69
N ALA A 11 -11.24 -10.41 32.96
CA ALA A 11 -12.34 -10.12 33.89
C ALA A 11 -11.87 -9.60 35.26
N ALA A 12 -10.78 -8.83 35.29
CA ALA A 12 -10.27 -8.18 36.50
C ALA A 12 -9.87 -6.73 36.23
N ALA A 13 -10.84 -5.92 35.81
CA ALA A 13 -10.80 -4.46 35.90
C ALA A 13 -12.18 -3.94 36.32
N GLY A 14 -12.73 -4.55 37.37
CA GLY A 14 -13.95 -4.10 38.03
C GLY A 14 -13.60 -3.57 39.40
N ALA A 15 -13.35 -2.26 39.53
CA ALA A 15 -13.58 -1.46 40.73
C ALA A 15 -13.00 -0.05 40.54
N LEU A 16 -13.86 0.94 40.26
CA LEU A 16 -13.88 2.27 40.87
C LEU A 16 -14.91 3.15 40.16
N PHE A 17 -16.19 2.87 40.43
CA PHE A 17 -17.23 3.90 40.36
C PHE A 17 -17.99 3.85 41.70
N PRO A 18 -18.02 4.94 42.48
CA PRO A 18 -18.82 4.95 43.70
C PRO A 18 -20.30 4.93 43.32
N SER A 19 -20.96 3.84 43.70
CA SER A 19 -22.42 3.69 43.62
C SER A 19 -23.08 4.54 44.70
N GLY A 20 -23.87 5.54 44.31
CA GLY A 20 -24.66 6.31 45.27
C GLY A 20 -25.19 7.65 44.76
N ALA A 21 -26.15 7.64 43.84
CA ALA A 21 -27.13 8.72 43.71
C ALA A 21 -28.40 8.20 43.03
N LYS A 22 -29.52 8.27 43.74
CA LYS A 22 -30.86 7.94 43.23
C LYS A 22 -31.34 9.06 42.31
N GLY A 23 -31.89 8.68 41.16
CA GLY A 23 -32.91 9.44 40.44
C GLY A 23 -32.51 10.83 39.93
N GLN A 24 -31.66 10.87 38.90
CA GLN A 24 -31.65 11.96 37.93
C GLN A 24 -31.51 11.35 36.54
N ALA A 25 -32.35 11.80 35.61
CA ALA A 25 -32.25 11.42 34.21
C ALA A 25 -30.81 11.68 33.72
N THR A 26 -30.17 10.68 33.12
CA THR A 26 -28.90 10.85 32.40
C THR A 26 -29.06 11.94 31.34
N PRO A 27 -28.30 13.05 31.38
CA PRO A 27 -28.35 14.05 30.32
C PRO A 27 -27.91 13.38 29.02
N LYS A 28 -28.72 13.51 27.98
CA LYS A 28 -28.32 13.27 26.58
C LYS A 28 -27.12 14.19 26.31
N GLY A 29 -25.98 13.63 25.95
CA GLY A 29 -24.67 14.30 25.89
C GLY A 29 -24.72 15.69 25.24
N GLU A 30 -24.26 16.69 25.98
CA GLU A 30 -24.13 18.06 25.49
C GLU A 30 -23.03 18.11 24.40
N SER A 31 -23.34 18.78 23.29
CA SER A 31 -22.33 19.16 22.30
C SER A 31 -21.52 20.33 22.86
N VAL A 32 -20.20 20.23 22.90
CA VAL A 32 -19.29 21.28 23.38
C VAL A 32 -18.91 22.14 22.18
N ASN A 33 -19.37 23.39 22.11
CA ASN A 33 -19.02 24.30 21.03
C ASN A 33 -17.90 25.26 21.47
N ILE A 34 -16.79 25.33 20.74
CA ILE A 34 -15.65 26.20 21.12
C ILE A 34 -16.01 27.69 21.19
N ALA A 35 -17.07 28.14 20.50
CA ALA A 35 -17.52 29.52 20.55
C ALA A 35 -18.03 29.92 21.95
N ASP A 36 -18.63 28.97 22.68
CA ASP A 36 -19.12 29.18 24.05
C ASP A 36 -17.96 29.38 25.05
N TRP A 37 -16.73 29.09 24.61
CA TRP A 37 -15.49 29.26 25.36
C TRP A 37 -14.67 30.47 24.90
N GLY A 38 -15.26 31.34 24.06
CA GLY A 38 -14.65 32.58 23.61
C GLY A 38 -13.80 32.46 22.33
N ALA A 39 -13.90 31.35 21.59
CA ALA A 39 -13.24 31.23 20.30
C ALA A 39 -13.95 32.12 19.26
N HIS A 40 -13.20 33.04 18.65
CA HIS A 40 -13.73 33.95 17.62
C HIS A 40 -13.39 33.45 16.21
N ALA A 41 -14.40 33.40 15.35
CA ALA A 41 -14.32 32.85 14.00
C ALA A 41 -13.88 33.89 12.94
N ASP A 42 -12.89 34.73 13.27
CA ASP A 42 -12.48 35.88 12.45
C ASP A 42 -11.12 35.69 11.73
N GLY A 43 -10.45 34.56 11.94
CA GLY A 43 -9.12 34.24 11.43
C GLY A 43 -7.98 35.12 11.98
N LYS A 44 -8.25 35.93 13.01
CA LYS A 44 -7.34 36.97 13.52
C LYS A 44 -7.13 36.87 15.02
N ALA A 45 -8.19 36.76 15.80
CA ALA A 45 -8.11 36.57 17.24
C ALA A 45 -7.58 35.17 17.56
N ASP A 46 -6.70 35.09 18.54
CA ASP A 46 -6.12 33.82 18.95
C ASP A 46 -7.16 32.98 19.72
N ALA A 47 -7.57 31.86 19.12
CA ALA A 47 -8.55 30.94 19.68
C ALA A 47 -7.92 29.82 20.51
N THR A 48 -6.59 29.78 20.65
CA THR A 48 -5.86 28.63 21.22
C THR A 48 -6.34 28.26 22.62
N GLU A 49 -6.42 29.21 23.54
CA GLU A 49 -6.83 28.95 24.93
C GLU A 49 -8.32 28.63 25.05
N ALA A 50 -9.17 29.28 24.25
CA ALA A 50 -10.60 28.97 24.19
C ALA A 50 -10.83 27.51 23.75
N ILE A 51 -10.12 27.06 22.71
CA ILE A 51 -10.21 25.68 22.24
C ILE A 51 -9.67 24.71 23.28
N ARG A 52 -8.52 25.01 23.92
CA ARG A 52 -7.95 24.17 24.99
C ARG A 52 -8.93 24.01 26.16
N ALA A 53 -9.61 25.07 26.57
CA ALA A 53 -10.60 25.03 27.64
C ALA A 53 -11.82 24.16 27.26
N ALA A 54 -12.32 24.32 26.03
CA ALA A 54 -13.40 23.49 25.49
C ALA A 54 -13.00 22.00 25.41
N VAL A 55 -11.79 21.69 24.91
CA VAL A 55 -11.26 20.32 24.87
C VAL A 55 -11.16 19.74 26.27
N ALA A 56 -10.59 20.46 27.23
CA ALA A 56 -10.45 19.98 28.60
C ALA A 56 -11.82 19.62 29.21
N HIS A 57 -12.86 20.38 28.88
CA HIS A 57 -14.23 20.06 29.27
C HIS A 57 -14.76 18.82 28.53
N TRP A 58 -14.61 18.77 27.22
CA TRP A 58 -15.01 17.63 26.39
C TRP A 58 -14.40 16.31 26.83
N CYS A 59 -13.10 16.27 27.16
CA CYS A 59 -12.43 15.04 27.60
C CYS A 59 -12.96 14.46 28.92
N ARG A 60 -13.74 15.23 29.70
CA ARG A 60 -14.40 14.76 30.93
C ARG A 60 -15.79 14.19 30.67
N GLN A 61 -16.31 14.33 29.45
CA GLN A 61 -17.65 13.86 29.08
C GLN A 61 -17.56 12.57 28.25
N PRO A 62 -18.11 11.44 28.72
CA PRO A 62 -18.06 10.19 27.96
C PRO A 62 -18.78 10.32 26.61
N MET A 63 -18.08 9.97 25.52
CA MET A 63 -18.64 9.92 24.15
C MET A 63 -19.30 11.22 23.68
N ALA A 64 -18.86 12.37 24.18
CA ALA A 64 -19.40 13.67 23.77
C ALA A 64 -18.85 14.13 22.41
N GLU A 65 -19.50 15.14 21.84
CA GLU A 65 -19.07 15.81 20.61
C GLU A 65 -18.46 17.18 20.94
N LEU A 66 -17.29 17.47 20.39
CA LEU A 66 -16.68 18.80 20.36
C LEU A 66 -16.86 19.39 18.96
N VAL A 67 -17.40 20.60 18.87
CA VAL A 67 -17.71 21.28 17.60
C VAL A 67 -16.81 22.49 17.41
N ILE A 68 -16.11 22.52 16.28
CA ILE A 68 -15.51 23.72 15.69
C ILE A 68 -16.52 24.27 14.68
N PRO A 69 -17.27 25.34 15.02
CA PRO A 69 -18.35 25.82 14.18
C PRO A 69 -17.82 26.48 12.90
N ALA A 70 -18.73 26.95 12.04
CA ALA A 70 -18.34 27.60 10.79
C ALA A 70 -17.48 28.85 11.04
N GLY A 71 -16.51 29.07 10.14
CA GLY A 71 -15.59 30.21 10.15
C GLY A 71 -14.12 29.78 10.22
N GLU A 72 -13.22 30.75 10.35
CA GLU A 72 -11.76 30.51 10.45
C GLU A 72 -11.27 30.89 11.84
N PHE A 73 -10.50 29.99 12.47
CA PHE A 73 -9.97 30.18 13.82
C PHE A 73 -8.45 30.17 13.80
N LEU A 74 -7.83 31.25 14.27
CA LEU A 74 -6.37 31.33 14.38
C LEU A 74 -5.92 30.58 15.63
N ILE A 75 -4.98 29.66 15.48
CA ILE A 75 -4.24 29.04 16.60
C ILE A 75 -2.77 29.45 16.53
N LYS A 76 -2.21 29.83 17.67
CA LYS A 76 -0.81 30.29 17.81
C LYS A 76 0.08 29.30 18.57
N ASP A 77 -0.51 28.30 19.19
CA ASP A 77 0.22 27.17 19.79
C ASP A 77 -0.54 25.85 19.52
N THR A 78 0.12 24.71 19.77
CA THR A 78 -0.45 23.38 19.52
C THR A 78 -1.78 23.23 20.25
N VAL A 79 -2.82 22.85 19.52
CA VAL A 79 -4.08 22.41 20.08
C VAL A 79 -4.12 20.89 20.05
N ARG A 80 -4.37 20.28 21.20
CA ARG A 80 -4.45 18.83 21.39
C ARG A 80 -5.90 18.42 21.58
N PHE A 81 -6.33 17.38 20.89
CA PHE A 81 -7.67 16.79 20.98
C PHE A 81 -7.54 15.37 21.53
N ASP A 82 -7.34 15.28 22.84
CA ASP A 82 -6.89 14.05 23.52
C ASP A 82 -8.02 13.33 24.25
N HIS A 83 -9.21 13.26 23.63
CA HIS A 83 -10.31 12.53 24.23
C HIS A 83 -9.91 11.04 24.34
N PRO A 84 -10.04 10.41 25.52
CA PRO A 84 -9.45 9.09 25.74
C PRO A 84 -10.22 7.96 25.05
N TRP A 85 -11.54 8.09 24.93
CA TRP A 85 -12.38 7.00 24.40
C TRP A 85 -13.66 7.48 23.72
N GLY A 86 -13.89 7.14 22.46
CA GLY A 86 -15.19 7.28 21.80
C GLY A 86 -15.66 8.72 21.53
N GLY A 87 -14.81 9.73 21.71
CA GLY A 87 -15.16 11.14 21.49
C GLY A 87 -15.28 11.47 20.01
N THR A 88 -16.16 12.43 19.69
CA THR A 88 -16.30 12.98 18.33
C THR A 88 -15.78 14.41 18.25
N LEU A 89 -14.84 14.68 17.33
CA LEU A 89 -14.45 16.03 16.92
C LEU A 89 -15.12 16.35 15.57
N ARG A 90 -16.02 17.34 15.57
CA ARG A 90 -16.69 17.83 14.35
C ARG A 90 -16.16 19.19 13.95
N CYS A 91 -15.49 19.24 12.81
CA CYS A 91 -14.93 20.46 12.23
C CYS A 91 -15.80 20.95 11.06
N ILE A 92 -16.60 21.98 11.32
CA ILE A 92 -17.34 22.70 10.27
C ILE A 92 -16.43 23.79 9.68
N GLY A 93 -15.79 24.56 10.55
CA GLY A 93 -14.84 25.61 10.20
C GLY A 93 -13.44 25.11 9.84
N ARG A 94 -12.50 26.05 9.74
CA ARG A 94 -11.09 25.83 9.41
C ARG A 94 -10.20 26.36 10.53
N LEU A 95 -9.15 25.61 10.86
CA LEU A 95 -8.05 26.09 11.69
C LEU A 95 -6.96 26.71 10.81
N ALA A 96 -6.42 27.85 11.23
CA ALA A 96 -5.32 28.54 10.55
C ALA A 96 -4.19 28.82 11.54
N THR A 97 -2.92 28.76 11.09
CA THR A 97 -1.77 28.92 11.99
C THR A 97 -0.51 29.37 11.28
N ASP A 98 0.50 29.80 12.05
CA ASP A 98 1.89 29.99 11.59
C ASP A 98 2.91 29.14 12.39
N ILE A 99 2.41 28.22 13.23
CA ILE A 99 3.25 27.35 14.08
C ILE A 99 4.31 26.62 13.24
N SER A 100 5.53 26.54 13.79
CA SER A 100 6.64 25.75 13.27
C SER A 100 7.35 25.00 14.41
N GLY A 101 8.14 23.98 14.06
CA GLY A 101 8.91 23.17 15.01
C GLY A 101 8.10 22.19 15.87
N ARG A 102 6.78 22.17 15.75
CA ARG A 102 5.87 21.24 16.46
C ARG A 102 4.58 21.02 15.64
N PRO A 103 3.77 19.99 15.95
CA PRO A 103 2.43 19.84 15.38
C PRO A 103 1.53 21.02 15.73
N ALA A 104 0.79 21.57 14.76
CA ALA A 104 -0.21 22.59 15.02
C ALA A 104 -1.48 21.99 15.65
N VAL A 105 -1.89 20.83 15.16
CA VAL A 105 -3.00 20.03 15.70
C VAL A 105 -2.47 18.65 16.05
N GLN A 106 -2.76 18.18 17.26
CA GLN A 106 -2.53 16.81 17.69
C GLN A 106 -3.87 16.16 18.02
N ILE A 107 -4.10 14.95 17.53
CA ILE A 107 -5.26 14.13 17.89
C ILE A 107 -4.74 12.86 18.54
N GLY A 108 -5.07 12.70 19.82
CA GLY A 108 -4.64 11.59 20.65
C GLY A 108 -3.47 11.93 21.58
N PRO A 109 -3.44 11.33 22.78
CA PRO A 109 -2.51 11.71 23.85
C PRO A 109 -1.08 11.21 23.63
N ASP A 110 -0.14 11.81 24.36
CA ASP A 110 1.31 11.56 24.25
C ASP A 110 1.71 10.15 24.72
N ASP A 111 1.10 9.69 25.82
CA ASP A 111 1.57 8.59 26.67
C ASP A 111 0.56 7.45 26.84
N SER A 112 -0.58 7.52 26.16
CA SER A 112 -1.67 6.55 26.25
C SER A 112 -2.36 6.33 24.90
N PRO A 113 -3.07 5.21 24.72
CA PRO A 113 -3.92 5.03 23.54
C PRO A 113 -5.21 5.84 23.65
N ALA A 114 -5.67 6.42 22.55
CA ALA A 114 -7.03 6.91 22.39
C ALA A 114 -7.81 6.00 21.45
N VAL A 115 -8.94 5.47 21.91
CA VAL A 115 -9.66 4.40 21.22
C VAL A 115 -11.01 4.89 20.69
N GLY A 116 -11.34 4.54 19.44
CA GLY A 116 -12.66 4.80 18.87
C GLY A 116 -12.95 6.29 18.64
N ILE A 117 -11.91 7.10 18.42
CA ILE A 117 -12.08 8.54 18.17
C ILE A 117 -12.66 8.75 16.78
N THR A 118 -13.61 9.67 16.67
CA THR A 118 -14.21 10.06 15.40
C THR A 118 -13.87 11.51 15.09
N VAL A 119 -13.21 11.78 13.96
CA VAL A 119 -12.92 13.13 13.48
C VAL A 119 -13.62 13.35 12.15
N ILE A 120 -14.38 14.42 12.04
CA ILE A 120 -15.21 14.73 10.87
C ILE A 120 -14.82 16.11 10.35
N GLY A 121 -14.50 16.21 9.06
CA GLY A 121 -14.34 17.49 8.38
C GLY A 121 -13.09 18.32 8.72
N LEU A 122 -12.01 17.73 9.26
CA LEU A 122 -10.85 18.52 9.74
C LEU A 122 -10.19 19.28 8.58
N LYS A 123 -10.05 20.60 8.75
CA LYS A 123 -9.40 21.51 7.80
C LYS A 123 -8.35 22.34 8.54
N LEU A 124 -7.11 22.26 8.09
CA LEU A 124 -5.99 23.00 8.65
C LEU A 124 -5.17 23.65 7.54
N ARG A 125 -4.83 24.93 7.69
CA ARG A 125 -3.85 25.58 6.81
C ARG A 125 -2.77 26.32 7.61
N ARG A 126 -1.54 26.26 7.13
CA ARG A 126 -0.54 27.25 7.50
C ARG A 126 -0.75 28.52 6.68
N ARG A 127 -0.82 29.70 7.32
CA ARG A 127 -1.12 30.97 6.62
C ARG A 127 0.03 31.40 5.73
N VAL A 128 1.26 31.15 6.19
CA VAL A 128 2.47 31.27 5.39
C VAL A 128 2.92 29.87 4.96
N MET A 129 3.24 29.71 3.68
CA MET A 129 3.79 28.46 3.15
C MET A 129 5.14 28.15 3.81
N ASP A 130 5.36 26.91 4.23
CA ASP A 130 6.69 26.47 4.64
C ASP A 130 7.56 26.30 3.39
N MET A 131 8.47 27.26 3.20
CA MET A 131 9.32 27.38 2.02
C MET A 131 10.71 26.77 2.21
N ASP A 132 11.03 26.11 3.35
CA ASP A 132 12.37 25.54 3.57
C ASP A 132 12.58 24.29 2.69
N PRO A 133 13.41 24.38 1.62
CA PRO A 133 13.58 23.29 0.67
C PRO A 133 14.49 22.18 1.20
N ARG A 134 15.11 22.36 2.38
CA ARG A 134 16.09 21.41 2.94
C ARG A 134 15.67 20.82 4.28
N HIS A 135 14.53 21.22 4.84
CA HIS A 135 14.12 20.78 6.18
C HIS A 135 15.17 21.09 7.27
N ARG A 136 16.03 22.11 7.07
CA ARG A 136 17.20 22.36 7.94
C ARG A 136 16.89 23.27 9.12
N SER A 137 15.69 23.84 9.23
CA SER A 137 15.30 24.64 10.39
C SER A 137 13.83 24.46 10.78
N SER A 138 13.56 23.56 11.73
CA SER A 138 12.31 23.44 12.52
C SER A 138 11.02 23.04 11.76
N GLY A 139 11.07 21.93 11.01
CA GLY A 139 9.95 21.42 10.19
C GLY A 139 8.57 21.59 10.82
N SER A 140 7.73 22.41 10.21
CA SER A 140 6.34 22.58 10.63
C SER A 140 5.55 21.28 10.36
N THR A 141 4.80 20.81 11.35
CA THR A 141 3.88 19.69 11.20
C THR A 141 2.45 20.20 11.32
N GLY A 142 1.59 19.88 10.37
CA GLY A 142 0.19 20.29 10.40
C GLY A 142 -0.60 19.51 11.44
N ILE A 143 -0.98 18.29 11.05
CA ILE A 143 -1.79 17.37 11.86
C ILE A 143 -0.92 16.19 12.29
N GLU A 144 -0.83 15.95 13.58
CA GLU A 144 -0.28 14.72 14.14
C GLU A 144 -1.41 13.84 14.68
N LEU A 145 -1.56 12.65 14.13
CA LEU A 145 -2.45 11.61 14.64
C LEU A 145 -1.62 10.65 15.48
N ARG A 146 -1.87 10.60 16.78
CA ARG A 146 -0.99 9.97 17.75
C ARG A 146 -1.74 8.91 18.56
N ASN A 147 -1.18 7.71 18.62
CA ASN A 147 -1.69 6.60 19.45
C ASN A 147 -3.21 6.35 19.31
N LEU A 148 -3.75 6.58 18.11
CA LEU A 148 -5.15 6.31 17.82
C LEU A 148 -5.33 4.83 17.52
N VAL A 149 -6.36 4.24 18.11
CA VAL A 149 -6.71 2.83 17.93
C VAL A 149 -8.17 2.74 17.50
N CYS A 150 -8.46 1.92 16.48
CA CYS A 150 -9.84 1.68 16.03
C CYS A 150 -10.65 2.97 15.74
N SER A 151 -9.98 4.01 15.26
CA SER A 151 -10.55 5.36 15.09
C SER A 151 -10.89 5.66 13.62
N SER A 152 -11.79 6.60 13.39
CA SER A 152 -12.17 7.09 12.06
C SER A 152 -11.84 8.57 11.95
N VAL A 153 -10.99 8.95 10.99
CA VAL A 153 -10.48 10.31 10.86
C VAL A 153 -10.68 10.83 9.44
N GLU A 154 -11.48 11.87 9.28
CA GLU A 154 -11.64 12.60 8.01
C GLU A 154 -10.83 13.91 8.04
N ILE A 155 -9.82 13.99 7.18
CA ILE A 155 -9.03 15.21 6.94
C ILE A 155 -9.40 15.74 5.56
N VAL A 156 -10.20 16.80 5.52
CA VAL A 156 -10.65 17.43 4.27
C VAL A 156 -9.53 18.26 3.65
N GLU A 157 -8.73 18.94 4.46
CA GLU A 157 -7.66 19.82 3.99
C GLU A 157 -6.50 19.88 5.00
N CYS A 158 -5.28 19.72 4.50
CA CYS A 158 -4.07 20.10 5.23
C CYS A 158 -3.03 20.65 4.25
N THR A 159 -2.65 21.92 4.39
CA THR A 159 -1.80 22.62 3.40
C THR A 159 -0.72 23.46 4.04
N ASN A 160 0.35 23.70 3.29
CA ASN A 160 1.40 24.69 3.55
C ASN A 160 2.38 24.35 4.69
N PHE A 161 2.36 23.12 5.22
CA PHE A 161 3.33 22.67 6.22
C PHE A 161 4.49 21.92 5.56
N ALA A 162 5.64 21.86 6.22
CA ALA A 162 6.75 21.00 5.83
C ALA A 162 6.31 19.52 5.79
N THR A 163 5.65 19.07 6.86
CA THR A 163 4.91 17.81 6.93
C THR A 163 3.44 18.10 7.18
N ASN A 164 2.56 17.78 6.24
CA ASN A 164 1.13 18.04 6.44
C ASN A 164 0.54 17.09 7.49
N ILE A 165 0.69 15.78 7.31
CA ILE A 165 0.11 14.79 8.20
C ILE A 165 1.19 13.82 8.68
N ARG A 166 1.25 13.60 9.99
CA ARG A 166 2.07 12.57 10.62
C ARG A 166 1.21 11.62 11.44
N CYS A 167 1.29 10.33 11.16
CA CYS A 167 0.68 9.27 11.95
C CYS A 167 1.78 8.59 12.78
N ILE A 168 1.70 8.67 14.11
CA ILE A 168 2.75 8.18 14.99
C ILE A 168 2.22 7.29 16.12
N GLY A 169 2.81 6.11 16.27
CA GLY A 169 2.66 5.28 17.47
C GLY A 169 3.85 5.40 18.39
N THR A 170 3.61 5.70 19.67
CA THR A 170 4.64 5.76 20.71
C THR A 170 4.41 4.75 21.84
N GLN A 171 3.28 4.02 21.80
CA GLN A 171 2.88 3.07 22.84
C GLN A 171 2.97 1.61 22.39
N ALA A 172 3.54 0.76 23.24
CA ALA A 172 3.61 -0.69 23.04
C ALA A 172 2.23 -1.37 23.02
N ASN A 173 1.25 -0.79 23.71
CA ASN A 173 -0.11 -1.33 23.82
C ASN A 173 -1.09 -0.25 23.36
N GLY A 174 -1.35 -0.20 22.06
CA GLY A 174 -2.22 0.78 21.43
C GLY A 174 -1.47 1.94 20.76
N GLY A 175 -0.41 1.62 20.00
CA GLY A 175 0.17 2.54 19.02
C GLY A 175 -0.85 2.97 17.95
N PHE A 176 -0.41 3.62 16.88
CA PHE A 176 -1.33 4.08 15.84
C PHE A 176 -1.81 2.91 14.96
N SER A 177 -2.99 2.36 15.24
CA SER A 177 -3.42 1.10 14.61
C SER A 177 -4.91 0.91 14.40
N TYR A 178 -5.26 0.08 13.42
CA TYR A 178 -6.65 -0.28 13.11
C TYR A 178 -7.54 0.92 12.75
N ASN A 179 -6.94 2.01 12.27
CA ASN A 179 -7.67 3.23 11.96
C ASN A 179 -8.15 3.25 10.51
N ARG A 180 -9.23 3.99 10.29
CA ARG A 180 -9.65 4.49 8.98
C ARG A 180 -9.30 5.98 8.90
N VAL A 181 -8.58 6.37 7.86
CA VAL A 181 -8.22 7.78 7.61
C VAL A 181 -8.62 8.16 6.19
N ASP A 182 -9.62 9.03 6.06
CA ASP A 182 -10.07 9.59 4.79
C ASP A 182 -9.33 10.91 4.52
N LEU A 183 -8.66 11.00 3.36
CA LEU A 183 -7.76 12.10 3.00
C LEU A 183 -8.34 12.89 1.83
N GLY A 184 -8.43 14.20 2.01
CA GLY A 184 -8.89 15.16 1.00
C GLY A 184 -7.74 15.88 0.30
N TYR A 185 -7.73 17.20 0.40
CA TYR A 185 -6.81 18.08 -0.32
C TYR A 185 -5.52 18.33 0.48
N ILE A 186 -4.44 17.61 0.14
CA ILE A 186 -3.18 17.60 0.89
C ILE A 186 -2.04 18.13 0.02
N ARG A 187 -1.65 19.39 0.22
CA ARG A 187 -0.75 20.08 -0.72
C ARG A 187 0.33 20.92 -0.09
N ASP A 188 1.28 21.32 -0.94
CA ASP A 188 2.26 22.38 -0.67
C ASP A 188 3.08 22.07 0.57
N CYS A 189 3.74 20.91 0.49
CA CYS A 189 4.53 20.33 1.57
C CYS A 189 5.73 19.58 1.01
N VAL A 190 6.69 19.26 1.86
CA VAL A 190 7.80 18.37 1.52
C VAL A 190 7.41 16.91 1.78
N ARG A 191 6.59 16.66 2.81
CA ARG A 191 5.96 15.38 3.15
C ARG A 191 4.45 15.56 3.30
N SER A 192 3.66 14.81 2.53
CA SER A 192 2.19 14.92 2.62
C SER A 192 1.64 14.07 3.76
N LEU A 193 2.06 12.80 3.83
CA LEU A 193 1.67 11.83 4.83
C LEU A 193 2.88 11.00 5.25
N VAL A 194 3.19 11.01 6.55
CA VAL A 194 4.28 10.23 7.14
C VAL A 194 3.72 9.25 8.15
N LEU A 195 4.04 7.97 8.01
CA LEU A 195 3.82 6.96 9.04
C LEU A 195 5.12 6.72 9.80
N ASP A 196 5.06 6.82 11.11
CA ASP A 196 6.23 6.77 11.99
C ASP A 196 5.92 6.04 13.31
N ALA A 197 6.97 5.65 14.03
CA ALA A 197 6.85 5.15 15.38
C ALA A 197 8.09 5.45 16.23
N ALA A 198 7.88 5.73 17.51
CA ALA A 198 8.95 5.96 18.47
C ALA A 198 8.92 4.95 19.62
N GLY A 199 10.08 4.71 20.25
CA GLY A 199 10.20 3.77 21.36
C GLY A 199 9.69 2.37 20.98
N SER A 200 8.85 1.80 21.84
CA SER A 200 8.17 0.52 21.64
C SER A 200 6.85 0.63 20.86
N GLY A 201 6.50 1.82 20.36
CA GLY A 201 5.29 2.04 19.57
C GLY A 201 5.34 1.47 18.16
N TYR A 202 4.17 1.41 17.52
CA TYR A 202 3.99 0.94 16.14
C TYR A 202 2.91 1.74 15.41
N CYS A 203 2.96 1.69 14.08
CA CYS A 203 2.01 2.35 13.18
C CYS A 203 1.56 1.34 12.11
N ASN A 204 0.58 0.50 12.45
CA ASN A 204 0.26 -0.73 11.73
C ASN A 204 -1.23 -0.91 11.47
N GLU A 205 -1.57 -1.65 10.41
CA GLU A 205 -2.96 -2.08 10.14
C GLU A 205 -3.96 -0.93 9.89
N ASN A 206 -3.49 0.20 9.37
CA ASN A 206 -4.34 1.35 9.08
C ASN A 206 -4.79 1.35 7.61
N ASN A 207 -5.99 1.88 7.36
CA ASN A 207 -6.54 2.08 6.03
C ASN A 207 -6.64 3.58 5.73
N PHE A 208 -5.93 4.03 4.70
CA PHE A 208 -5.94 5.40 4.20
C PHE A 208 -6.70 5.45 2.87
N TYR A 209 -7.63 6.39 2.72
CA TYR A 209 -8.50 6.49 1.55
C TYR A 209 -8.32 7.84 0.85
N GLY A 210 -8.10 7.81 -0.46
CA GLY A 210 -7.98 8.99 -1.30
C GLY A 210 -6.70 9.78 -1.02
N GLY A 211 -6.85 11.10 -1.00
CA GLY A 211 -5.76 12.07 -0.95
C GLY A 211 -5.45 12.62 -2.33
N SER A 212 -5.64 13.93 -2.51
CA SER A 212 -5.05 14.69 -3.60
C SER A 212 -3.71 15.23 -3.12
N PHE A 213 -2.63 14.58 -3.56
CA PHE A 213 -1.27 14.89 -3.19
C PHE A 213 -0.59 15.65 -4.32
N SER A 214 -0.39 16.95 -4.12
CA SER A 214 0.13 17.81 -5.17
C SER A 214 0.85 19.04 -4.62
N ARG A 215 1.59 19.71 -5.49
CA ARG A 215 2.25 20.99 -5.17
C ARG A 215 1.80 22.04 -6.17
N SER A 216 1.60 23.26 -5.71
CA SER A 216 1.33 24.41 -6.58
C SER A 216 2.62 24.80 -7.31
N SER A 217 2.49 25.45 -8.47
CA SER A 217 3.64 25.86 -9.30
C SER A 217 4.56 26.88 -8.63
N ASN A 218 4.10 27.54 -7.57
CA ASN A 218 4.87 28.48 -6.76
C ASN A 218 5.54 27.83 -5.52
N TYR A 219 5.36 26.53 -5.30
CA TYR A 219 6.02 25.83 -4.20
C TYR A 219 7.53 25.64 -4.52
N PRO A 220 8.44 25.88 -3.56
CA PRO A 220 9.87 25.74 -3.82
C PRO A 220 10.21 24.25 -3.92
N LEU A 221 10.92 23.88 -4.99
CA LEU A 221 11.35 22.52 -5.31
C LEU A 221 12.24 21.89 -4.22
N PRO A 222 11.74 20.94 -3.39
CA PRO A 222 12.59 20.19 -2.48
C PRO A 222 13.16 18.99 -3.24
N PRO A 223 14.49 18.78 -3.29
CA PRO A 223 15.09 17.68 -4.05
C PRO A 223 14.73 16.30 -3.49
N ASP A 224 14.17 16.23 -2.29
CA ASP A 224 13.84 14.99 -1.58
C ASP A 224 12.34 14.84 -1.31
N ALA A 225 11.48 15.69 -1.91
CA ALA A 225 10.05 15.72 -1.63
C ALA A 225 9.37 14.36 -1.86
N VAL A 226 8.50 13.96 -0.93
CA VAL A 226 7.76 12.69 -0.97
C VAL A 226 6.31 12.96 -0.59
N HIS A 227 5.33 12.34 -1.24
CA HIS A 227 3.95 12.44 -0.76
C HIS A 227 3.69 11.46 0.38
N ILE A 228 3.86 10.16 0.14
CA ILE A 228 3.67 9.14 1.18
C ILE A 228 5.02 8.57 1.61
N GLU A 229 5.32 8.66 2.89
CA GLU A 229 6.51 8.06 3.48
C GLU A 229 6.13 7.12 4.62
N ILE A 230 6.61 5.87 4.54
CA ILE A 230 6.63 4.96 5.69
C ILE A 230 8.05 4.97 6.24
N ALA A 231 8.23 5.44 7.46
CA ALA A 231 9.54 5.53 8.09
C ALA A 231 10.17 4.13 8.28
N HIS A 232 11.50 4.07 8.19
CA HIS A 232 12.24 2.85 8.47
C HIS A 232 12.40 2.62 9.98
N ARG A 233 12.06 1.40 10.42
CA ARG A 233 12.28 0.87 11.76
C ARG A 233 13.20 -0.34 11.66
N GLN A 234 14.33 -0.31 12.37
CA GLN A 234 15.25 -1.46 12.43
C GLN A 234 14.62 -2.67 13.12
N VAL A 235 13.79 -2.41 14.12
CA VAL A 235 13.06 -3.42 14.91
C VAL A 235 11.58 -3.06 14.86
N ASP A 236 10.73 -4.07 14.68
CA ASP A 236 9.29 -3.92 14.50
C ASP A 236 8.94 -3.01 13.32
N ALA A 237 9.20 -3.53 12.12
CA ALA A 237 8.85 -2.89 10.87
C ALA A 237 7.38 -2.44 10.85
N LEU A 238 7.15 -1.17 10.48
CA LEU A 238 5.80 -0.64 10.29
C LEU A 238 5.09 -1.45 9.21
N ASN A 239 3.91 -1.97 9.49
CA ASN A 239 3.35 -3.02 8.65
C ASN A 239 1.85 -2.99 8.45
N ASN A 240 1.43 -3.69 7.39
CA ASN A 240 0.04 -3.97 7.09
C ASN A 240 -0.84 -2.72 6.90
N ASN A 241 -0.25 -1.58 6.52
CA ASN A 241 -0.99 -0.38 6.15
C ASN A 241 -1.46 -0.48 4.69
N ARG A 242 -2.61 0.13 4.37
CA ARG A 242 -3.22 0.12 3.04
C ARG A 242 -3.57 1.53 2.60
N PHE A 243 -3.17 1.91 1.39
CA PHE A 243 -3.48 3.20 0.76
C PHE A 243 -4.37 2.97 -0.46
N TRP A 244 -5.63 3.39 -0.36
CA TRP A 244 -6.66 3.14 -1.36
C TRP A 244 -6.89 4.39 -2.22
N GLY A 245 -6.52 4.29 -3.50
CA GLY A 245 -6.73 5.34 -4.49
C GLY A 245 -5.99 6.67 -4.22
N PRO A 246 -4.73 6.69 -3.74
CA PRO A 246 -4.01 7.96 -3.58
C PRO A 246 -3.79 8.61 -4.95
N SER A 247 -4.03 9.92 -5.02
CA SER A 247 -3.78 10.72 -6.24
C SER A 247 -2.45 11.44 -6.14
N PHE A 248 -1.42 10.90 -6.78
CA PHE A 248 -0.10 11.50 -6.87
C PHE A 248 -0.04 12.39 -8.12
N GLU A 249 -0.20 13.69 -7.92
CA GLU A 249 -0.26 14.69 -8.98
C GLU A 249 0.77 15.79 -8.71
N ASP A 250 1.99 15.62 -9.20
CA ASP A 250 3.05 16.61 -9.04
C ASP A 250 3.42 17.24 -10.38
N LEU A 251 4.25 18.27 -10.39
CA LEU A 251 4.77 18.91 -11.61
C LEU A 251 6.30 19.01 -11.59
N TYR A 252 6.92 18.49 -10.54
CA TYR A 252 8.29 18.77 -10.19
C TYR A 252 9.21 17.57 -10.46
N PRO A 253 10.29 17.76 -11.25
CA PRO A 253 11.32 16.75 -11.42
C PRO A 253 12.00 16.39 -10.09
N GLY A 254 12.24 15.09 -9.87
CA GLY A 254 12.87 14.58 -8.65
C GLY A 254 11.95 14.43 -7.43
N ALA A 255 10.70 14.89 -7.49
CA ALA A 255 9.70 14.52 -6.50
C ALA A 255 9.45 13.00 -6.52
N ARG A 256 9.01 12.43 -5.39
CA ARG A 256 8.65 11.01 -5.28
C ARG A 256 7.20 10.86 -4.86
N ALA A 257 6.48 9.95 -5.52
CA ALA A 257 5.12 9.62 -5.14
C ALA A 257 5.09 8.96 -3.75
N ALA A 258 5.91 7.93 -3.57
CA ALA A 258 5.99 7.24 -2.29
C ALA A 258 7.38 6.64 -2.01
N VAL A 259 7.73 6.60 -0.73
CA VAL A 259 8.88 5.85 -0.19
C VAL A 259 8.36 4.86 0.84
N ILE A 260 8.48 3.58 0.52
CA ILE A 260 7.89 2.49 1.29
C ILE A 260 9.00 1.69 1.95
N ASN A 261 9.07 1.79 3.28
CA ASN A 261 9.79 0.85 4.14
C ASN A 261 8.77 -0.07 4.84
N GLY A 262 9.27 -0.99 5.65
CA GLY A 262 8.43 -1.82 6.50
C GLY A 262 7.88 -3.05 5.78
N ALA A 263 6.88 -3.71 6.36
CA ALA A 263 6.45 -5.03 5.87
C ALA A 263 4.96 -5.08 5.48
N ASN A 264 4.61 -5.82 4.43
CA ASN A 264 3.21 -6.08 4.06
C ASN A 264 2.37 -4.81 3.86
N ASN A 265 2.96 -3.67 3.46
CA ASN A 265 2.20 -2.44 3.17
C ASN A 265 1.74 -2.48 1.71
N ALA A 266 0.58 -1.88 1.39
CA ALA A 266 0.09 -1.87 0.01
C ALA A 266 -0.41 -0.50 -0.45
N ILE A 267 -0.07 -0.14 -1.69
CA ILE A 267 -0.68 0.96 -2.44
C ILE A 267 -1.63 0.37 -3.48
N ILE A 268 -2.88 0.81 -3.50
CA ILE A 268 -3.93 0.20 -4.30
C ILE A 268 -4.55 1.24 -5.21
N ARG A 269 -4.48 1.01 -6.53
CA ARG A 269 -5.09 1.86 -7.57
C ARG A 269 -4.69 3.34 -7.49
N PRO A 270 -3.40 3.69 -7.39
CA PRO A 270 -2.97 5.08 -7.35
C PRO A 270 -3.21 5.78 -8.70
N ARG A 271 -3.36 7.10 -8.69
CA ARG A 271 -3.13 7.93 -9.90
C ARG A 271 -1.69 8.44 -9.85
N MET A 272 -0.95 8.26 -10.94
CA MET A 272 0.45 8.70 -11.08
C MET A 272 0.58 9.71 -12.22
N GLU A 273 0.72 10.99 -11.89
CA GLU A 273 0.89 12.04 -12.89
C GLU A 273 1.96 13.05 -12.46
N ASN A 274 2.99 13.18 -13.29
CA ASN A 274 4.00 14.22 -13.18
C ASN A 274 4.44 14.66 -14.58
N PRO A 275 3.80 15.68 -15.19
CA PRO A 275 4.18 16.17 -16.52
C PRO A 275 5.60 16.75 -16.55
N GLY A 276 6.18 17.12 -15.41
CA GLY A 276 7.57 17.57 -15.32
C GLY A 276 8.59 16.44 -15.42
N ASP A 277 8.25 15.24 -14.94
CA ASP A 277 9.12 14.05 -14.95
C ASP A 277 8.33 12.75 -14.68
N GLN A 278 7.55 12.29 -15.66
CA GLN A 278 6.68 11.11 -15.45
C GLN A 278 7.51 9.84 -15.20
N ALA A 279 8.69 9.71 -15.80
CA ALA A 279 9.51 8.51 -15.65
C ALA A 279 10.30 8.49 -14.33
N GLY A 280 10.76 9.65 -13.85
CA GLY A 280 11.46 9.80 -12.57
C GLY A 280 10.55 9.99 -11.36
N TYR A 281 9.23 10.06 -11.55
CA TYR A 281 8.26 10.09 -10.45
C TYR A 281 8.01 8.68 -9.91
N LEU A 282 8.72 8.34 -8.83
CA LEU A 282 8.83 6.95 -8.36
C LEU A 282 7.93 6.62 -7.17
N ILE A 283 7.43 5.39 -7.17
CA ILE A 283 7.14 4.61 -5.98
C ILE A 283 8.38 3.77 -5.68
N HIS A 284 9.02 4.05 -4.55
CA HIS A 284 10.28 3.41 -4.13
C HIS A 284 10.04 2.43 -2.99
N PHE A 285 10.05 1.14 -3.30
CA PHE A 285 10.22 0.09 -2.31
C PHE A 285 11.70 0.00 -1.95
N THR A 286 12.06 0.46 -0.74
CA THR A 286 13.46 0.52 -0.35
C THR A 286 14.01 -0.87 0.01
N ARG A 287 15.32 -0.98 0.23
CA ARG A 287 15.93 -2.19 0.81
C ARG A 287 15.34 -2.67 2.14
N ASN A 288 14.62 -1.81 2.85
CA ASN A 288 13.97 -2.14 4.13
C ASN A 288 12.48 -2.47 3.96
N SER A 289 12.01 -2.64 2.72
CA SER A 289 10.67 -3.12 2.44
C SER A 289 10.64 -4.64 2.31
N LEU A 290 9.58 -5.25 2.82
CA LEU A 290 9.38 -6.70 2.80
C LEU A 290 7.93 -7.02 2.45
N ARG A 291 7.69 -7.77 1.37
CA ARG A 291 6.35 -8.25 0.99
C ARG A 291 5.33 -7.13 0.82
N CYS A 292 5.78 -5.96 0.40
CA CYS A 292 4.90 -4.85 0.08
C CYS A 292 4.28 -5.05 -1.32
N GLU A 293 3.11 -4.46 -1.49
CA GLU A 293 2.28 -4.67 -2.68
C GLU A 293 1.91 -3.35 -3.38
N LEU A 294 1.78 -3.43 -4.70
CA LEU A 294 1.20 -2.36 -5.51
C LEU A 294 0.22 -2.94 -6.52
N GLU A 295 -1.04 -2.49 -6.45
CA GLU A 295 -2.01 -2.69 -7.53
C GLU A 295 -2.03 -1.50 -8.48
N PRO A 296 -2.18 -1.71 -9.80
CA PRO A 296 -2.12 -0.65 -10.78
C PRO A 296 -3.33 0.28 -10.65
N GLY A 297 -3.10 1.56 -10.89
CA GLY A 297 -4.15 2.52 -11.18
C GLY A 297 -3.83 3.27 -12.47
N PHE A 298 -4.07 4.58 -12.48
CA PHE A 298 -3.91 5.40 -13.67
C PHE A 298 -2.44 5.78 -13.90
N MET A 299 -1.95 5.58 -15.13
CA MET A 299 -0.64 6.05 -15.62
C MET A 299 0.58 5.57 -14.81
N ILE A 300 0.49 4.36 -14.24
CA ILE A 300 1.61 3.72 -13.56
C ILE A 300 2.32 2.73 -14.50
N HIS A 301 3.57 3.02 -14.83
CA HIS A 301 4.42 2.25 -15.74
C HIS A 301 5.53 1.51 -14.96
N HIS A 302 6.23 0.55 -15.58
CA HIS A 302 7.37 -0.13 -14.97
C HIS A 302 8.47 0.85 -14.54
N SER A 303 8.69 1.93 -15.30
CA SER A 303 9.66 2.97 -14.96
C SER A 303 9.34 3.70 -13.66
N ASN A 304 8.08 3.71 -13.22
CA ASN A 304 7.67 4.34 -11.97
C ASN A 304 8.04 3.51 -10.74
N ILE A 305 8.52 2.28 -10.90
CA ILE A 305 8.80 1.37 -9.79
C ILE A 305 10.29 1.23 -9.61
N ARG A 306 10.77 1.65 -8.43
CA ARG A 306 12.10 1.31 -7.94
C ARG A 306 11.95 0.34 -6.79
N ASP A 307 12.40 -0.89 -6.98
CA ASP A 307 12.25 -1.95 -6.01
C ASP A 307 13.60 -2.55 -5.62
N GLU A 308 14.01 -2.25 -4.39
CA GLU A 308 15.26 -2.71 -3.76
C GLU A 308 14.98 -3.67 -2.60
N GLY A 309 13.71 -3.95 -2.30
CA GLY A 309 13.29 -4.73 -1.14
C GLY A 309 13.19 -6.22 -1.41
N LEU A 310 12.70 -6.95 -0.42
CA LEU A 310 12.57 -8.41 -0.46
C LEU A 310 11.11 -8.82 -0.67
N ALA A 311 10.87 -9.72 -1.62
CA ALA A 311 9.57 -10.31 -1.89
C ALA A 311 8.42 -9.31 -2.14
N ASN A 312 8.73 -8.08 -2.57
CA ASN A 312 7.71 -7.14 -3.00
C ASN A 312 7.10 -7.58 -4.34
N SER A 313 5.79 -7.40 -4.45
CA SER A 313 5.00 -7.72 -5.64
C SER A 313 4.29 -6.46 -6.14
N TRP A 314 4.21 -6.28 -7.44
CA TRP A 314 3.58 -5.10 -7.99
C TRP A 314 3.03 -5.36 -9.38
N ARG A 315 1.99 -4.61 -9.74
CA ARG A 315 1.44 -4.59 -11.09
C ARG A 315 1.29 -3.15 -11.56
N THR A 316 1.57 -2.95 -12.84
CA THR A 316 1.48 -1.68 -13.56
C THR A 316 0.57 -1.85 -14.78
N VAL A 317 0.38 -0.79 -15.58
CA VAL A 317 -0.33 -0.89 -16.86
C VAL A 317 0.45 -1.69 -17.91
N GLN A 318 1.73 -1.99 -17.67
CA GLN A 318 2.63 -2.71 -18.59
C GLN A 318 2.89 -4.17 -18.20
N GLY A 319 2.36 -4.64 -17.07
CA GLY A 319 2.58 -6.00 -16.61
C GLY A 319 2.56 -6.15 -15.09
N ALA A 320 2.78 -7.38 -14.62
CA ALA A 320 2.85 -7.72 -13.20
C ALA A 320 4.17 -8.45 -12.88
N VAL A 321 4.73 -8.15 -11.72
CA VAL A 321 5.85 -8.86 -11.10
C VAL A 321 5.36 -9.41 -9.75
N GLU A 322 5.51 -10.70 -9.57
CA GLU A 322 4.95 -11.44 -8.44
C GLU A 322 6.09 -12.18 -7.77
N ARG A 323 6.38 -11.83 -6.52
CA ARG A 323 7.45 -12.43 -5.71
C ARG A 323 6.88 -12.89 -4.39
N ALA A 324 7.21 -14.11 -3.99
CA ALA A 324 6.81 -14.68 -2.72
C ALA A 324 8.02 -15.36 -2.07
N ASP A 325 8.18 -15.16 -0.76
CA ASP A 325 9.09 -15.97 0.08
C ASP A 325 8.47 -17.35 0.31
N THR A 326 8.40 -18.15 -0.74
CA THR A 326 7.87 -19.51 -0.65
C THR A 326 8.90 -20.37 0.09
N PRO A 327 8.55 -21.06 1.20
CA PRO A 327 9.48 -21.93 1.90
C PRO A 327 10.11 -22.94 0.94
N ALA A 328 11.41 -23.21 1.09
CA ALA A 328 12.14 -24.20 0.30
C ALA A 328 11.80 -25.64 0.75
N ALA A 329 10.51 -25.96 0.85
CA ALA A 329 10.00 -27.28 1.18
C ALA A 329 9.23 -27.85 -0.02
N PRO A 330 9.32 -29.17 -0.28
CA PRO A 330 8.57 -29.81 -1.36
C PRO A 330 7.06 -29.54 -1.25
N GLY A 331 6.42 -29.21 -2.37
CA GLY A 331 4.97 -29.00 -2.46
C GLY A 331 4.48 -27.56 -2.30
N HIS A 332 5.36 -26.60 -2.02
CA HIS A 332 5.00 -25.19 -2.00
C HIS A 332 5.18 -24.54 -3.38
N ALA A 333 4.20 -23.75 -3.83
CA ALA A 333 4.22 -23.05 -5.10
C ALA A 333 4.09 -21.53 -4.91
N VAL A 334 4.86 -20.75 -5.68
CA VAL A 334 4.76 -19.28 -5.72
C VAL A 334 3.38 -18.83 -6.23
N ARG A 335 2.81 -19.59 -7.18
CA ARG A 335 1.46 -19.35 -7.71
C ARG A 335 0.80 -20.68 -8.05
N THR A 336 -0.45 -20.85 -7.61
CA THR A 336 -1.27 -22.02 -7.92
C THR A 336 -2.48 -21.60 -8.73
N PHE A 337 -2.68 -22.24 -9.88
CA PHE A 337 -3.91 -22.11 -10.66
C PHE A 337 -4.68 -23.44 -10.57
N GLN A 338 -5.96 -23.39 -10.18
CA GLN A 338 -6.79 -24.59 -10.06
C GLN A 338 -8.23 -24.29 -10.49
N SER A 339 -8.79 -25.16 -11.33
CA SER A 339 -10.21 -25.17 -11.62
C SER A 339 -10.90 -26.19 -10.71
N ARG A 340 -11.94 -25.76 -9.99
CA ARG A 340 -12.78 -26.65 -9.16
C ARG A 340 -14.02 -27.19 -9.87
N ALA A 341 -14.33 -26.65 -11.06
CA ALA A 341 -15.53 -27.02 -11.81
C ALA A 341 -15.25 -28.19 -12.75
N THR A 342 -14.21 -28.08 -13.57
CA THR A 342 -13.78 -29.13 -14.51
C THR A 342 -12.28 -29.03 -14.74
N SER A 343 -11.65 -30.14 -15.09
CA SER A 343 -10.24 -30.17 -15.47
C SER A 343 -9.98 -29.53 -16.85
N PHE A 344 -11.00 -29.32 -17.68
CA PHE A 344 -10.85 -28.74 -19.03
C PHE A 344 -10.94 -27.20 -19.06
N ALA A 345 -11.29 -26.56 -17.94
CA ALA A 345 -11.35 -25.11 -17.88
C ALA A 345 -9.95 -24.50 -18.10
N ARG A 346 -9.87 -23.39 -18.84
CA ARG A 346 -8.61 -22.65 -19.01
C ARG A 346 -8.20 -21.99 -17.70
N LEU A 347 -7.07 -22.42 -17.14
CA LEU A 347 -6.43 -21.80 -15.98
C LEU A 347 -5.75 -20.47 -16.35
N ILE A 348 -5.12 -20.44 -17.52
CA ILE A 348 -4.47 -19.26 -18.12
C ILE A 348 -4.71 -19.30 -19.63
N ARG A 349 -4.83 -18.13 -20.26
CA ARG A 349 -4.90 -18.01 -21.73
C ARG A 349 -4.13 -16.79 -22.21
N GLY A 350 -3.50 -16.91 -23.38
CA GLY A 350 -2.91 -15.80 -24.12
C GLY A 350 -3.71 -15.52 -25.38
N LEU A 351 -4.12 -14.26 -25.55
CA LEU A 351 -4.83 -13.78 -26.74
C LEU A 351 -3.89 -12.89 -27.57
N ASP A 352 -4.13 -12.77 -28.86
CA ASP A 352 -3.47 -11.75 -29.69
C ASP A 352 -4.17 -10.38 -29.62
N SER A 353 -3.66 -9.41 -30.37
CA SER A 353 -4.24 -8.06 -30.45
C SER A 353 -5.65 -8.02 -31.04
N GLY A 354 -6.06 -9.05 -31.79
CA GLY A 354 -7.42 -9.23 -32.29
C GLY A 354 -8.33 -9.97 -31.32
N GLY A 355 -7.85 -10.34 -30.13
CA GLY A 355 -8.59 -11.10 -29.12
C GLY A 355 -8.68 -12.61 -29.40
N VAL A 356 -7.95 -13.12 -30.39
CA VAL A 356 -7.94 -14.55 -30.75
C VAL A 356 -6.99 -15.30 -29.82
N GLU A 357 -7.44 -16.42 -29.24
CA GLU A 357 -6.59 -17.26 -28.38
C GLU A 357 -5.43 -17.85 -29.18
N ARG A 358 -4.21 -17.64 -28.67
CA ARG A 358 -2.96 -18.15 -29.25
C ARG A 358 -2.35 -19.27 -28.42
N TRP A 359 -2.62 -19.30 -27.12
CA TRP A 359 -2.27 -20.43 -26.26
C TRP A 359 -3.09 -20.42 -24.96
N SER A 360 -3.10 -21.53 -24.24
CA SER A 360 -3.70 -21.63 -22.92
C SER A 360 -3.12 -22.77 -22.09
N ILE A 361 -3.32 -22.76 -20.77
CA ILE A 361 -3.10 -23.89 -19.88
C ILE A 361 -4.45 -24.27 -19.29
N ASP A 362 -4.86 -25.53 -19.36
CA ASP A 362 -6.12 -25.99 -18.76
C ASP A 362 -5.95 -26.56 -17.34
N GLY A 363 -7.06 -26.94 -16.72
CA GLY A 363 -7.13 -27.51 -15.37
C GLY A 363 -6.43 -28.87 -15.21
N GLN A 364 -6.03 -29.51 -16.30
CA GLN A 364 -5.17 -30.70 -16.29
C GLN A 364 -3.68 -30.34 -16.32
N GLY A 365 -3.35 -29.05 -16.43
CA GLY A 365 -1.98 -28.56 -16.60
C GLY A 365 -1.47 -28.67 -18.04
N ILE A 366 -2.34 -28.96 -19.00
CA ILE A 366 -1.97 -29.12 -20.41
C ILE A 366 -1.88 -27.74 -21.06
N ALA A 367 -0.77 -27.46 -21.73
CA ALA A 367 -0.57 -26.26 -22.52
C ALA A 367 -1.02 -26.48 -23.98
N HIS A 368 -1.94 -25.65 -24.47
CA HIS A 368 -2.50 -25.65 -25.83
C HIS A 368 -1.93 -24.46 -26.58
N PHE A 369 -1.56 -24.61 -27.86
CA PHE A 369 -1.03 -23.52 -28.68
C PHE A 369 -1.64 -23.53 -30.08
N ALA A 370 -2.08 -22.38 -30.59
CA ALA A 370 -2.88 -22.28 -31.82
C ALA A 370 -2.06 -22.38 -33.12
N ARG A 371 -0.78 -21.96 -33.10
CA ARG A 371 0.13 -22.02 -34.26
C ARG A 371 1.61 -22.26 -33.92
N HIS A 372 2.00 -22.18 -32.65
CA HIS A 372 3.40 -22.21 -32.21
C HIS A 372 3.61 -23.35 -31.20
N ALA A 373 4.41 -24.38 -31.46
CA ALA A 373 4.93 -25.23 -30.38
C ALA A 373 6.28 -24.65 -29.93
N TYR A 374 6.66 -24.68 -28.64
CA TYR A 374 8.10 -24.58 -28.31
C TYR A 374 8.53 -25.00 -26.87
N VAL A 375 9.70 -25.67 -26.87
CA VAL A 375 10.60 -26.21 -25.82
C VAL A 375 10.09 -27.31 -24.87
N GLY A 376 10.75 -28.47 -25.01
CA GLY A 376 10.89 -29.57 -24.03
C GLY A 376 12.28 -30.23 -24.20
N ASP A 377 12.35 -31.55 -24.27
CA ASP A 377 13.61 -32.35 -24.47
C ASP A 377 14.32 -32.08 -25.80
N GLY A 378 13.61 -31.41 -26.67
CA GLY A 378 14.06 -30.91 -27.93
C GLY A 378 12.94 -30.08 -28.52
N LEU A 379 13.05 -29.84 -29.80
CA LEU A 379 12.45 -28.70 -30.41
C LEU A 379 11.79 -29.09 -31.71
N ARG A 380 10.51 -28.77 -31.88
CA ARG A 380 9.75 -29.13 -33.07
C ARG A 380 9.38 -27.88 -33.85
N TYR A 381 9.39 -27.98 -35.17
CA TYR A 381 9.14 -26.89 -36.10
C TYR A 381 7.89 -27.12 -36.93
N ALA A 382 6.89 -26.27 -36.76
CA ALA A 382 5.73 -26.20 -37.64
C ALA A 382 6.10 -26.05 -39.13
N SER A 383 5.44 -26.82 -39.98
CA SER A 383 5.29 -26.54 -41.40
C SER A 383 4.13 -25.57 -41.66
N SER A 384 4.18 -24.86 -42.78
CA SER A 384 3.27 -23.76 -43.13
C SER A 384 1.80 -24.18 -43.33
N ASP A 385 1.49 -25.48 -43.24
CA ASP A 385 0.16 -26.05 -43.42
C ASP A 385 -0.54 -26.47 -42.11
N GLY A 386 0.16 -26.48 -40.97
CA GLY A 386 -0.40 -26.80 -39.65
C GLY A 386 -0.64 -28.30 -39.36
N SER A 387 -0.01 -29.22 -40.08
CA SER A 387 -0.25 -30.68 -40.03
C SER A 387 0.50 -31.48 -38.94
N ASN A 388 1.39 -30.87 -38.14
CA ASN A 388 2.23 -31.51 -37.10
C ASN A 388 3.15 -32.66 -37.59
N THR A 389 3.33 -32.89 -38.91
CA THR A 389 4.30 -33.84 -39.48
C THR A 389 5.69 -33.21 -39.60
N ASP A 390 6.16 -32.71 -38.47
CA ASP A 390 7.16 -31.67 -38.45
C ASP A 390 8.58 -32.17 -38.26
N ARG A 391 9.53 -31.35 -38.74
CA ARG A 391 10.94 -31.49 -38.40
C ARG A 391 11.11 -31.21 -36.92
N GLY A 392 11.86 -32.05 -36.22
CA GLY A 392 12.08 -31.83 -34.79
C GLY A 392 13.38 -32.42 -34.28
N ILE A 393 13.71 -32.05 -33.05
CA ILE A 393 14.79 -32.64 -32.27
C ILE A 393 14.15 -33.48 -31.18
N PHE A 394 14.54 -34.74 -31.13
CA PHE A 394 13.96 -35.78 -30.30
C PHE A 394 15.05 -36.36 -29.39
N THR A 395 14.66 -37.02 -28.30
CA THR A 395 15.59 -37.75 -27.41
C THR A 395 14.98 -39.10 -27.05
N GLY A 396 15.83 -40.10 -26.73
CA GLY A 396 15.37 -41.41 -26.24
C GLY A 396 16.50 -42.44 -26.14
N ALA A 397 16.21 -43.63 -25.61
CA ALA A 397 17.22 -44.66 -25.39
C ALA A 397 17.44 -45.55 -26.63
N GLY A 398 18.68 -45.63 -27.11
CA GLY A 398 19.10 -46.47 -28.25
C GLY A 398 18.87 -45.85 -29.62
N ASP A 399 18.94 -46.68 -30.66
CA ASP A 399 18.78 -46.33 -32.07
C ASP A 399 17.33 -45.89 -32.41
N PRO A 400 17.09 -44.71 -33.03
CA PRO A 400 15.78 -44.24 -33.46
C PRO A 400 15.27 -44.84 -34.78
N GLU A 401 16.09 -45.53 -35.55
CA GLU A 401 15.71 -46.13 -36.84
C GLU A 401 14.64 -47.22 -36.65
N GLY A 402 13.57 -47.14 -37.44
CA GLY A 402 12.39 -48.00 -37.29
C GLY A 402 11.61 -47.75 -36.00
N LYS A 403 11.87 -46.65 -35.29
CA LYS A 403 11.25 -46.33 -33.98
C LYS A 403 10.76 -44.89 -33.82
N VAL A 404 11.37 -43.91 -34.48
CA VAL A 404 11.00 -42.49 -34.32
C VAL A 404 10.55 -41.91 -35.65
N ALA A 405 9.27 -41.58 -35.82
CA ALA A 405 8.76 -40.98 -37.04
C ALA A 405 9.09 -39.48 -37.09
N ALA A 406 9.71 -39.01 -38.18
CA ALA A 406 9.95 -37.59 -38.38
C ALA A 406 10.23 -37.26 -39.85
N SER A 407 9.94 -36.01 -40.26
CA SER A 407 10.26 -35.55 -41.60
C SER A 407 11.77 -35.40 -41.78
N PRO A 408 12.33 -35.63 -42.98
CA PRO A 408 13.74 -35.43 -43.27
C PRO A 408 14.20 -34.02 -42.83
N GLY A 409 15.34 -33.96 -42.15
CA GLY A 409 15.86 -32.79 -41.44
C GLY A 409 15.65 -32.82 -39.93
N SER A 410 15.03 -33.87 -39.38
CA SER A 410 14.90 -34.08 -37.94
C SER A 410 16.17 -34.66 -37.31
N LEU A 411 16.32 -34.50 -35.99
CA LEU A 411 17.47 -34.97 -35.21
C LEU A 411 16.99 -35.83 -34.03
N TYR A 412 17.75 -36.84 -33.64
CA TYR A 412 17.47 -37.63 -32.45
C TYR A 412 18.73 -37.86 -31.63
N VAL A 413 18.64 -37.66 -30.32
CA VAL A 413 19.73 -37.83 -29.36
C VAL A 413 19.49 -39.09 -28.53
N ASN A 414 20.41 -40.03 -28.62
CA ASN A 414 20.37 -41.27 -27.88
C ASN A 414 20.87 -41.09 -26.43
N SER A 415 19.98 -41.26 -25.45
CA SER A 415 20.27 -41.09 -24.02
C SER A 415 21.16 -42.20 -23.42
N ASN A 416 21.40 -43.30 -24.14
CA ASN A 416 22.34 -44.35 -23.71
C ASN A 416 23.80 -44.02 -24.08
N GLY A 417 24.01 -43.09 -25.02
CA GLY A 417 25.34 -42.72 -25.52
C GLY A 417 26.06 -43.83 -26.30
N GLY A 418 27.25 -43.51 -26.81
CA GLY A 418 28.11 -44.44 -27.56
C GLY A 418 28.78 -43.80 -28.77
N ALA A 419 30.00 -44.23 -29.09
CA ALA A 419 30.75 -43.74 -30.24
C ALA A 419 29.99 -44.04 -31.54
N GLY A 420 29.63 -43.00 -32.29
CA GLY A 420 28.88 -43.13 -33.55
C GLY A 420 27.43 -43.58 -33.41
N ALA A 421 26.83 -43.49 -32.21
CA ALA A 421 25.43 -43.87 -31.97
C ALA A 421 24.67 -42.86 -31.10
N THR A 422 25.33 -41.75 -30.74
CA THR A 422 24.78 -40.72 -29.84
C THR A 422 23.82 -39.78 -30.57
N LEU A 423 24.09 -39.45 -31.84
CA LEU A 423 23.28 -38.54 -32.63
C LEU A 423 22.84 -39.21 -33.92
N TRP A 424 21.60 -38.95 -34.29
CA TRP A 424 20.99 -39.44 -35.52
C TRP A 424 20.33 -38.31 -36.29
N VAL A 425 20.47 -38.34 -37.61
CA VAL A 425 19.86 -37.37 -38.54
C VAL A 425 18.87 -38.07 -39.43
N LYS A 426 17.65 -37.53 -39.53
CA LYS A 426 16.66 -37.97 -40.51
C LYS A 426 17.05 -37.42 -41.87
N GLU A 427 17.67 -38.22 -42.73
CA GLU A 427 18.14 -37.76 -44.04
C GLU A 427 17.12 -37.98 -45.16
N SER A 428 16.19 -38.92 -44.97
CA SER A 428 15.21 -39.29 -46.00
C SER A 428 13.98 -39.96 -45.40
N GLY A 429 12.93 -40.07 -46.23
CA GLY A 429 11.66 -40.69 -45.88
C GLY A 429 10.81 -39.87 -44.91
N ASP A 430 9.53 -39.68 -45.23
CA ASP A 430 8.56 -39.20 -44.26
C ASP A 430 8.07 -40.43 -43.46
N GLY A 431 8.58 -40.64 -42.24
CA GLY A 431 8.28 -41.84 -41.45
C GLY A 431 9.36 -42.23 -40.44
N GLU A 432 9.39 -43.49 -40.00
CA GLU A 432 10.30 -43.99 -38.95
C GLU A 432 11.69 -44.40 -39.45
N ASN A 433 11.86 -44.51 -40.77
CA ASN A 433 13.10 -44.96 -41.42
C ASN A 433 13.82 -43.83 -42.14
N GLY A 434 15.14 -43.90 -42.24
CA GLY A 434 16.00 -42.86 -42.82
C GLY A 434 16.75 -42.03 -41.79
N TRP A 435 16.88 -42.51 -40.56
CA TRP A 435 17.80 -42.00 -39.55
C TRP A 435 19.21 -42.54 -39.76
N VAL A 436 20.19 -41.65 -39.73
CA VAL A 436 21.60 -41.99 -39.92
C VAL A 436 22.39 -41.48 -38.73
N ALA A 437 23.08 -42.40 -38.06
CA ALA A 437 23.97 -42.03 -36.96
C ALA A 437 25.16 -41.20 -37.47
N LYS A 438 25.60 -40.21 -36.70
CA LYS A 438 26.67 -39.27 -37.08
C LYS A 438 27.81 -39.23 -36.07
#